data_AF-A0A4Q3E013-F1
#
_entry.id   AF-A0A4Q3E013-F1
#
_cell.length_a   1.000
_cell.length_b   1.000
_cell.length_c   1.000
_cell.angle_alpha   90.00
_cell.angle_beta   90.00
_cell.angle_gamma   90.00
#
_symmetry.space_group_name_H-M   'P 1'
#
loop_
_entity.id
_entity.type
_entity.pdbx_description
1 polymer ?
#
loop_
_entity_poly.entity_id
_entity_poly.type
_entity_poly.pdbx_seq_one_letter_code
_entity_poly.pdbx_strand_id
1 'polypeptide(L)'
;MKRILFFFSVVTVLFLASPASSVAQCAMCRATVESNVTSQESQVGAGLNSGILYLMAIPYVLIGSLGFFWYRYSKAHKTKVQAHS
;
A
#
# COMPACT_ATOMS: atom_id res chain seq x y z
N MET A 1 -40.67 7.30 22.40
CA MET A 1 -40.21 8.56 21.77
C MET A 1 -39.01 9.18 22.47
N LYS A 2 -39.03 9.40 23.80
CA LYS A 2 -37.91 10.03 24.54
C LYS A 2 -36.56 9.29 24.43
N ARG A 3 -36.56 7.95 24.41
CA ARG A 3 -35.34 7.14 24.23
C ARG A 3 -34.75 7.18 22.82
N ILE A 4 -35.62 7.24 21.79
CA ILE A 4 -35.21 7.45 20.40
C ILE A 4 -34.61 8.86 20.25
N LEU A 5 -35.27 9.88 20.81
CA LEU A 5 -34.79 11.26 20.77
C LEU A 5 -33.45 11.42 21.51
N PHE A 6 -33.28 10.75 22.64
CA PHE A 6 -32.01 10.72 23.36
C PHE A 6 -30.90 10.05 22.54
N PHE A 7 -31.19 8.91 21.91
CA PHE A 7 -30.22 8.22 21.05
C PHE A 7 -29.78 9.09 19.86
N PHE A 8 -30.74 9.72 19.17
CA PHE A 8 -30.45 10.65 18.07
C PHE A 8 -29.64 11.87 18.54
N SER A 9 -29.95 12.41 19.72
CA SER A 9 -29.22 13.53 20.31
C SER A 9 -27.77 13.16 20.61
N VAL A 10 -27.53 11.99 21.21
CA VAL A 10 -26.18 11.50 21.51
C VAL A 10 -25.36 11.30 20.23
N VAL A 11 -25.93 10.63 19.22
CA VAL A 11 -25.25 10.40 17.92
C VAL A 11 -24.88 11.73 17.25
N THR A 12 -25.77 12.72 17.30
CA THR A 12 -25.52 14.05 16.74
C THR A 12 -24.36 14.75 17.46
N VAL A 13 -24.33 14.72 18.79
CA VAL A 13 -23.24 15.31 19.59
C VAL A 13 -21.89 14.63 19.29
N LEU A 14 -21.85 13.30 19.18
CA LEU A 14 -20.62 12.59 18.81
C LEU A 14 -20.12 12.94 17.41
N PHE A 15 -21.02 13.16 16.44
CA PHE A 15 -20.65 13.56 15.08
C PHE A 15 -20.07 14.98 15.05
N LEU A 16 -20.66 15.92 15.78
CA LEU A 16 -20.16 17.30 15.88
C LEU A 16 -18.86 17.40 16.68
N ALA A 17 -18.61 16.48 17.60
CA ALA A 17 -17.37 16.42 18.38
C ALA A 17 -16.20 15.77 17.60
N SER A 18 -16.42 15.30 16.37
CA SER A 18 -15.33 14.77 15.55
C SER A 18 -14.36 15.90 15.15
N PRO A 19 -13.03 15.72 15.32
CA PRO A 19 -12.07 16.75 14.94
C PRO A 19 -12.09 16.93 13.41
N ALA A 20 -12.28 18.17 12.96
CA ALA A 20 -12.35 18.56 11.55
C ALA A 20 -10.99 18.50 10.80
N SER A 21 -10.05 17.68 11.27
CA SER A 21 -8.71 17.51 10.71
C SER A 21 -8.49 16.09 10.21
N SER A 22 -9.38 15.60 9.36
CA SER A 22 -9.07 14.51 8.45
C SER A 22 -8.29 15.04 7.23
N VAL A 23 -7.14 15.67 7.47
CA VAL A 23 -6.09 15.71 6.44
C VAL A 23 -5.66 14.26 6.31
N ALA A 24 -5.90 13.65 5.14
CA ALA A 24 -5.57 12.28 4.81
C ALA A 24 -4.37 11.78 5.64
N GLN A 25 -4.60 10.82 6.54
CA GLN A 25 -3.63 10.20 7.46
C GLN A 25 -2.47 9.47 6.74
N CYS A 26 -2.25 9.73 5.45
CA CYS A 26 -1.16 9.18 4.66
C CYS A 26 -0.32 10.26 3.92
N ALA A 27 -0.69 11.54 3.97
CA ALA A 27 0.08 12.61 3.30
C ALA A 27 1.09 13.31 4.24
N MET A 28 0.80 13.39 5.55
CA MET A 28 1.68 14.06 6.53
C MET A 28 2.96 13.27 6.83
N CYS A 29 2.89 11.94 6.85
CA CYS A 29 4.09 11.09 6.98
C CYS A 29 4.96 11.15 5.72
N ARG A 30 4.36 11.30 4.53
CA ARG A 30 5.05 11.47 3.25
C ARG A 30 5.74 12.84 3.14
N ALA A 31 5.04 13.91 3.48
CA ALA A 31 5.54 15.29 3.37
C ALA A 31 6.64 15.63 4.39
N THR A 32 6.58 15.06 5.60
CA THR A 32 7.68 15.19 6.58
C THR A 32 8.95 14.51 6.06
N VAL A 33 8.84 13.33 5.45
CA VAL A 33 10.00 12.65 4.84
C VAL A 33 10.55 13.43 3.65
N GLU A 34 9.68 13.99 2.80
CA GLU A 34 10.07 14.77 1.62
C GLU A 34 10.74 16.12 2.00
N SER A 35 10.32 16.74 3.10
CA SER A 35 10.91 18.00 3.60
C SER A 35 12.33 17.81 4.17
N ASN A 36 12.63 16.66 4.78
CA ASN A 36 13.98 16.32 5.27
C ASN A 36 14.98 16.02 4.13
N VAL A 37 14.49 15.73 2.91
CA VAL A 37 15.34 15.54 1.71
C VAL A 37 15.84 16.87 1.15
N THR A 38 15.14 17.97 1.43
CA THR A 38 15.47 19.30 0.87
C THR A 38 16.47 20.07 1.75
N SER A 39 16.59 19.72 3.02
CA SER A 39 17.56 20.32 3.94
C SER A 39 18.92 19.63 3.80
N GLN A 40 19.78 20.12 2.89
CA GLN A 40 21.26 20.15 2.75
C GLN A 40 22.21 19.15 3.51
N GLU A 41 21.74 18.22 4.34
CA GLU A 41 22.53 17.23 5.08
C GLU A 41 22.48 15.89 4.31
N SER A 42 23.16 15.93 3.16
CA SER A 42 23.18 14.95 2.08
C SER A 42 23.95 13.67 2.44
N GLN A 43 23.54 12.95 3.49
CA GLN A 43 24.00 11.57 3.75
C GLN A 43 22.85 10.57 3.94
N VAL A 44 21.65 11.03 4.33
CA VAL A 44 20.47 10.18 4.49
C VAL A 44 19.65 10.04 3.19
N GLY A 45 19.77 11.00 2.26
CA GLY A 45 19.03 10.99 0.98
C GLY A 45 19.46 9.92 -0.03
N ALA A 46 20.72 9.45 0.02
CA ALA A 46 21.23 8.43 -0.90
C ALA A 46 20.60 7.04 -0.65
N GLY A 47 20.28 6.71 0.61
CA GLY A 47 19.65 5.44 0.98
C GLY A 47 18.15 5.38 0.69
N LEU A 48 17.44 6.51 0.70
CA LEU A 48 16.00 6.55 0.44
C LEU A 48 15.64 6.36 -1.04
N ASN A 49 16.46 6.85 -1.98
CA ASN A 49 16.27 6.58 -3.41
C ASN A 49 16.38 5.08 -3.73
N SER A 50 17.27 4.37 -3.05
CA SER A 50 17.31 2.91 -3.14
C SER A 50 16.06 2.26 -2.56
N GLY A 51 15.57 2.74 -1.40
CA GLY A 51 14.35 2.22 -0.77
C GLY A 51 13.10 2.32 -1.66
N ILE A 52 12.86 3.47 -2.31
CA ILE A 52 11.72 3.64 -3.23
C ILE A 52 11.85 2.76 -4.48
N LEU A 53 13.06 2.64 -5.02
CA LEU A 53 13.34 1.75 -6.16
C LEU A 53 13.12 0.28 -5.78
N TYR A 54 13.52 -0.15 -4.58
CA TYR A 54 13.26 -1.51 -4.09
C TYR A 54 11.76 -1.78 -3.94
N LEU A 55 11.00 -0.87 -3.32
CA LEU A 55 9.54 -1.02 -3.17
C LEU A 55 8.81 -1.07 -4.50
N MET A 56 9.26 -0.30 -5.49
CA MET A 56 8.71 -0.33 -6.85
C MET A 56 9.16 -1.58 -7.63
N ALA A 57 10.37 -2.10 -7.42
CA ALA A 57 10.88 -3.27 -8.12
C ALA A 57 10.22 -4.59 -7.69
N ILE A 58 9.87 -4.71 -6.40
CA ILE A 58 9.24 -5.92 -5.82
C ILE A 58 8.02 -6.42 -6.62
N PRO A 59 6.99 -5.62 -6.95
CA PRO A 59 5.84 -6.11 -7.70
C PRO A 59 6.21 -6.64 -9.09
N TYR A 60 7.17 -6.03 -9.79
CA TYR A 60 7.63 -6.51 -11.10
C TYR A 60 8.37 -7.84 -11.00
N VAL A 61 9.24 -8.00 -10.00
CA VAL A 61 9.97 -9.25 -9.75
C VAL A 61 9.03 -10.38 -9.35
N LEU A 62 8.02 -10.10 -8.51
CA LEU A 62 7.00 -11.07 -8.11
C LEU A 62 6.18 -11.54 -9.31
N ILE A 63 5.70 -10.62 -10.15
CA ILE A 63 4.92 -10.99 -11.35
C ILE A 63 5.80 -11.79 -12.33
N GLY A 64 7.03 -11.35 -12.57
CA GLY A 64 7.96 -12.03 -13.48
C GLY A 64 8.30 -13.46 -13.02
N SER A 65 8.56 -13.65 -11.73
CA SER A 65 8.86 -14.97 -11.17
C SER A 65 7.64 -15.89 -11.22
N LEU A 66 6.46 -15.42 -10.81
CA LEU A 66 5.21 -16.20 -10.90
C LEU A 66 4.91 -16.62 -12.35
N GLY A 67 5.05 -15.70 -13.31
CA GLY A 67 4.87 -16.00 -14.74
C GLY A 67 5.88 -17.03 -15.25
N PHE A 68 7.15 -16.93 -14.86
CA PHE A 68 8.19 -17.88 -15.24
C PHE A 68 7.92 -19.29 -14.69
N PHE A 69 7.58 -19.41 -13.40
CA PHE A 69 7.24 -20.69 -12.79
C PHE A 69 5.99 -21.31 -13.42
N TRP A 70 4.95 -20.49 -13.68
CA TRP A 70 3.74 -20.95 -14.34
C TRP A 70 4.01 -21.45 -15.76
N TYR A 71 4.81 -20.72 -16.55
CA TYR A 71 5.20 -21.15 -17.90
C TYR A 71 5.96 -22.47 -17.87
N ARG A 72 6.93 -22.62 -16.96
CA ARG A 72 7.73 -23.85 -16.85
C ARG A 72 6.87 -25.04 -16.42
N TYR A 73 5.98 -24.85 -15.45
CA TYR A 73 5.04 -25.87 -15.00
C TYR A 73 4.07 -26.27 -16.12
N SER A 74 3.45 -25.30 -16.78
CA SER A 74 2.53 -25.53 -17.90
C SER A 74 3.19 -26.34 -19.02
N LYS A 75 4.43 -25.98 -19.40
CA LYS A 75 5.19 -26.71 -20.44
C LYS A 75 5.51 -28.16 -20.03
N ALA A 76 5.91 -28.39 -18.77
CA ALA A 76 6.17 -29.73 -18.26
C ALA A 76 4.90 -30.61 -18.25
N HIS A 77 3.73 -30.02 -18.00
CA HIS A 77 2.45 -30.73 -18.05
C HIS A 77 1.99 -31.03 -19.49
N LYS A 78 2.22 -30.12 -20.44
CA LYS A 78 1.91 -30.39 -21.86
C LYS A 78 2.71 -31.57 -22.43
N THR A 79 3.98 -31.70 -22.07
CA THR A 79 4.82 -32.83 -22.52
C THR A 79 4.35 -34.18 -21.97
N LYS A 80 3.84 -34.23 -20.72
CA LYS A 80 3.31 -35.48 -20.14
C LYS A 80 1.97 -35.92 -20.76
N VAL A 81 1.11 -34.96 -21.11
CA VAL A 81 -0.18 -35.26 -21.77
C VAL A 81 0.03 -35.79 -23.19
N GLN A 82 0.99 -35.24 -23.94
CA GLN A 82 1.34 -35.73 -25.29
C GLN A 82 2.09 -37.06 -25.29
N ALA A 83 2.79 -37.42 -24.21
CA ALA A 83 3.48 -38.70 -24.08
C ALA A 83 2.57 -39.87 -23.65
N HIS A 84 1.30 -39.59 -23.31
CA HIS A 84 0.29 -40.58 -22.89
C HIS A 84 -0.96 -40.54 -23.81
N SER A 85 -0.83 -39.95 -24.99
CA SER A 85 -1.79 -40.07 -26.11
C SER A 85 -1.13 -40.86 -27.23
#